data_AF-A0A960YKV6-F1
#
_entry.id   AF-A0A960YKV6-F1
#
_cell.length_a   1.000
_cell.length_b   1.000
_cell.length_c   1.000
_cell.angle_alpha   90.00
_cell.angle_beta   90.00
_cell.angle_gamma   90.00
#
_symmetry.space_group_name_H-M   'P 1'
#
loop_
_entity.id
_entity.type
_entity.pdbx_description
1 polymer ?
#
loop_
_entity_poly.entity_id
_entity_poly.type
_entity_poly.pdbx_seq_one_letter_code
_entity_poly.pdbx_strand_id
1 'polypeptide(L)'
;MIHIKNSKEIQRMRDAGRLAAELLQETGARVKPGVSTLELNDFAESFTRKHGAVSAPLNYKGFPKSICTSINNVVCHGIPSSADVLKEGDIMNIDVTVIYHE
;
A
#
# COMPACT_ATOMS: atom_id res chain seq x y z
N MET A 1 20.07 11.82 -13.85
CA MET A 1 20.90 10.64 -14.16
C MET A 1 20.10 9.40 -13.81
N ILE A 2 20.04 8.39 -14.68
CA ILE A 2 19.32 7.14 -14.39
C ILE A 2 20.30 6.20 -13.68
N HIS A 3 19.89 5.65 -12.52
CA HIS A 3 20.70 4.68 -11.77
C HIS A 3 20.61 3.30 -12.41
N ILE A 4 21.72 2.79 -12.93
CA ILE A 4 21.82 1.43 -13.50
C ILE A 4 22.14 0.45 -12.37
N LYS A 5 21.17 -0.38 -12.01
CA LYS A 5 21.27 -1.31 -10.89
C LYS A 5 22.22 -2.47 -11.20
N ASN A 6 23.02 -2.86 -10.21
CA ASN A 6 23.79 -4.09 -10.25
C ASN A 6 22.93 -5.32 -9.89
N SER A 7 23.49 -6.53 -10.04
CA SER A 7 22.76 -7.79 -9.80
C SER A 7 22.19 -7.92 -8.38
N LYS A 8 22.90 -7.42 -7.36
CA LYS A 8 22.44 -7.45 -5.95
C LYS A 8 21.26 -6.50 -5.74
N GLU A 9 21.34 -5.29 -6.29
CA GLU A 9 20.23 -4.32 -6.23
C GLU A 9 19.01 -4.83 -6.99
N ILE A 10 19.20 -5.46 -8.16
CA ILE A 10 18.10 -6.09 -8.91
C ILE A 10 17.46 -7.21 -8.08
N GLN A 11 18.25 -8.03 -7.39
CA GLN A 11 17.70 -9.07 -6.51
C GLN A 11 16.87 -8.48 -5.37
N ARG A 12 17.36 -7.45 -4.68
CA ARG A 12 16.60 -6.72 -3.65
C ARG A 12 15.28 -6.15 -4.21
N MET A 13 15.30 -5.58 -5.41
CA MET A 13 14.08 -5.10 -6.08
C MET A 13 13.07 -6.22 -6.35
N ARG A 14 13.54 -7.43 -6.71
CA ARG A 14 12.64 -8.59 -6.91
C ARG A 14 11.98 -9.02 -5.62
N ASP A 15 12.72 -9.08 -4.53
CA ASP A 15 12.19 -9.52 -3.24
C ASP A 15 11.20 -8.48 -2.66
N ALA A 16 11.53 -7.19 -2.73
CA ALA A 16 10.61 -6.11 -2.38
C ALA A 16 9.36 -6.09 -3.28
N GLY A 17 9.52 -6.28 -4.59
CA GLY A 17 8.42 -6.32 -5.55
C GLY A 17 7.48 -7.50 -5.31
N ARG A 18 8.02 -8.68 -4.94
CA ARG A 18 7.22 -9.84 -4.57
C ARG A 18 6.35 -9.54 -3.34
N LEU A 19 6.95 -8.99 -2.28
CA LEU A 19 6.23 -8.65 -1.06
C LEU A 19 5.16 -7.56 -1.31
N ALA A 20 5.46 -6.55 -2.13
CA ALA A 20 4.49 -5.53 -2.51
C ALA A 20 3.29 -6.11 -3.26
N ALA A 21 3.52 -7.06 -4.17
CA ALA A 21 2.46 -7.75 -4.90
C ALA A 21 1.57 -8.59 -3.98
N GLU A 22 2.18 -9.33 -3.04
CA GLU A 22 1.43 -10.11 -2.04
C GLU A 22 0.60 -9.19 -1.13
N LEU A 23 1.18 -8.08 -0.65
CA LEU A 23 0.46 -7.08 0.13
C LEU A 23 -0.75 -6.52 -0.63
N LEU A 24 -0.58 -6.16 -1.91
CA LEU A 24 -1.66 -5.62 -2.74
C LEU A 24 -2.79 -6.65 -2.92
N GLN A 25 -2.44 -7.91 -3.22
CA GLN A 25 -3.41 -8.99 -3.40
C GLN A 25 -4.20 -9.25 -2.11
N GLU A 26 -3.51 -9.37 -0.98
CA GLU A 26 -4.15 -9.59 0.31
C GLU A 26 -5.04 -8.41 0.72
N THR A 27 -4.57 -7.17 0.54
CA THR A 27 -5.37 -5.99 0.84
C THR A 27 -6.60 -5.92 -0.08
N GLY A 28 -6.41 -6.21 -1.38
CA GLY A 28 -7.47 -6.28 -2.38
C GLY A 28 -8.55 -7.32 -2.06
N ALA A 29 -8.18 -8.49 -1.54
CA ALA A 29 -9.12 -9.55 -1.15
C ALA A 29 -10.09 -9.14 -0.02
N ARG A 30 -9.80 -8.04 0.68
CA ARG A 30 -10.62 -7.50 1.77
C ARG A 30 -11.56 -6.38 1.31
N VAL A 31 -11.45 -5.93 0.07
CA VAL A 31 -12.30 -4.88 -0.52
C VAL A 31 -13.72 -5.42 -0.70
N LYS A 32 -14.66 -4.83 0.03
CA LYS A 32 -16.11 -5.11 -0.07
C LYS A 32 -16.90 -3.93 0.50
N PRO A 33 -18.19 -3.77 0.13
CA PRO A 33 -19.05 -2.77 0.74
C PRO A 33 -19.05 -2.87 2.27
N GLY A 34 -19.04 -1.71 2.93
CA GLY A 34 -19.03 -1.60 4.39
C GLY A 34 -17.64 -1.60 5.04
N VAL A 35 -16.57 -1.88 4.30
CA VAL A 35 -15.20 -1.77 4.80
C VAL A 35 -14.72 -0.32 4.66
N SER A 36 -14.16 0.25 5.74
CA SER A 36 -13.49 1.54 5.67
C SER A 36 -12.10 1.44 5.06
N THR A 37 -11.64 2.50 4.40
CA THR A 37 -10.26 2.56 3.91
C THR A 37 -9.22 2.49 5.03
N LEU A 38 -9.57 2.94 6.23
CA LEU A 38 -8.72 2.78 7.42
C LEU A 38 -8.52 1.32 7.80
N GLU A 39 -9.56 0.48 7.75
CA GLU A 39 -9.40 -0.97 8.01
C GLU A 39 -8.43 -1.63 7.02
N LEU A 40 -8.48 -1.23 5.74
CA LEU A 40 -7.55 -1.71 4.73
C LEU A 40 -6.12 -1.26 5.02
N ASN A 41 -5.93 0.00 5.43
CA ASN A 41 -4.65 0.53 5.87
C ASN A 41 -4.07 -0.23 7.07
N ASP A 42 -4.89 -0.47 8.10
CA ASP A 42 -4.45 -1.11 9.33
C ASP A 42 -4.05 -2.57 9.09
N PHE A 43 -4.79 -3.25 8.21
CA PHE A 43 -4.37 -4.55 7.70
C PHE A 43 -3.02 -4.46 6.96
N ALA A 44 -2.88 -3.52 6.03
CA ALA A 44 -1.66 -3.37 5.23
C ALA A 44 -0.43 -3.07 6.09
N GLU A 45 -0.55 -2.20 7.11
CA GLU A 45 0.51 -1.91 8.06
C GLU A 45 0.90 -3.16 8.87
N SER A 46 -0.10 -3.90 9.37
CA SER A 46 0.13 -5.14 10.12
C SER A 46 0.83 -6.19 9.26
N PHE A 47 0.36 -6.39 8.03
CA PHE A 47 0.97 -7.30 7.06
C PHE A 47 2.42 -6.89 6.77
N THR A 48 2.67 -5.62 6.47
CA THR A 48 4.01 -5.11 6.14
C THR A 48 4.99 -5.34 7.29
N ARG A 49 4.61 -4.99 8.52
CA ARG A 49 5.42 -5.23 9.72
C ARG A 49 5.67 -6.71 9.99
N LYS A 50 4.66 -7.56 9.83
CA LYS A 50 4.77 -9.01 10.05
C LYS A 50 5.82 -9.66 9.13
N HIS A 51 6.03 -9.09 7.94
CA HIS A 51 7.03 -9.57 6.97
C HIS A 51 8.39 -8.88 7.11
N GLY A 52 8.61 -8.08 8.17
CA GLY A 52 9.88 -7.40 8.42
C GLY A 52 10.17 -6.26 7.43
N ALA A 53 9.13 -5.67 6.85
CA ALA A 53 9.22 -4.52 5.97
C ALA A 53 8.67 -3.25 6.64
N VAL A 54 8.91 -2.11 5.99
CA VAL A 54 8.36 -0.80 6.39
C VAL A 54 7.51 -0.24 5.25
N SER A 55 6.39 0.38 5.60
CA SER A 55 5.50 1.06 4.66
C SER A 55 6.16 2.36 4.19
N ALA A 56 6.55 2.45 2.91
CA ALA A 56 7.25 3.63 2.39
C ALA A 56 6.43 4.94 2.43
N PRO A 57 5.09 4.93 2.23
CA PRO A 57 4.29 6.14 2.33
C PRO A 57 4.24 6.73 3.74
N LEU A 58 4.42 5.89 4.78
CA LEU A 58 4.25 6.32 6.16
C LEU A 58 5.31 7.37 6.54
N ASN A 59 4.84 8.55 6.93
CA ASN A 59 5.64 9.74 7.23
C ASN A 59 6.42 10.32 6.04
N TYR A 60 6.24 9.81 4.82
CA TYR A 60 6.89 10.38 3.64
C TYR A 60 6.34 11.79 3.38
N LYS A 61 7.18 12.81 3.59
CA LYS A 61 6.79 14.24 3.50
C LYS A 61 5.53 14.58 4.32
N GLY A 62 5.34 13.91 5.46
CA GLY A 62 4.19 14.10 6.33
C GLY A 62 2.92 13.32 5.94
N PHE A 63 2.99 12.42 4.94
CA PHE A 63 1.87 11.54 4.64
C PHE A 63 1.57 10.61 5.83
N PRO A 64 0.33 10.55 6.34
CA PRO A 64 0.06 10.04 7.69
C PRO A 64 -0.29 8.54 7.76
N LYS A 65 -0.30 7.83 6.63
CA LYS A 65 -0.81 6.45 6.51
C LYS A 65 0.16 5.55 5.74
N SER A 66 -0.09 4.25 5.79
CA SER A 66 0.82 3.23 5.28
C SER A 66 0.60 2.90 3.80
N ILE A 67 -0.59 3.15 3.29
CA ILE A 67 -0.98 2.98 1.88
C ILE A 67 -1.82 4.17 1.42
N CYS A 68 -2.01 4.34 0.12
CA CYS A 68 -3.02 5.26 -0.41
C CYS A 68 -4.28 4.48 -0.82
N THR A 69 -5.45 5.07 -0.57
CA THR A 69 -6.75 4.52 -0.98
C THR A 69 -7.55 5.63 -1.65
N SER A 70 -7.83 5.46 -2.92
CA SER A 70 -8.39 6.51 -3.77
C SER A 70 -9.73 6.07 -4.37
N ILE A 71 -10.83 6.51 -3.75
CA ILE A 71 -12.20 6.15 -4.16
C ILE A 71 -12.71 7.12 -5.24
N ASN A 72 -13.31 6.59 -6.31
CA ASN A 72 -14.03 7.33 -7.35
C ASN A 72 -13.23 8.49 -7.97
N ASN A 73 -13.55 9.73 -7.63
CA ASN A 73 -12.95 10.94 -8.19
C ASN A 73 -11.60 11.31 -7.54
N VAL A 74 -11.16 10.58 -6.52
CA VAL A 74 -9.82 10.76 -5.95
C VAL A 74 -8.80 10.18 -6.92
N VAL A 75 -7.99 11.03 -7.54
CA VAL A 75 -7.08 10.63 -8.62
C VAL A 75 -5.95 9.73 -8.09
N CYS A 76 -5.27 10.15 -7.02
CA CYS A 76 -4.18 9.43 -6.38
C CYS A 76 -3.98 9.99 -4.96
N HIS A 77 -3.17 9.30 -4.14
CA HIS A 77 -2.79 9.74 -2.79
C HIS A 77 -3.98 10.02 -1.84
N GLY A 78 -5.11 9.35 -2.01
CA GLY A 78 -6.19 9.39 -1.03
C GLY A 78 -5.70 8.86 0.32
N ILE A 79 -6.02 9.58 1.41
CA ILE A 79 -5.57 9.26 2.76
C ILE A 79 -6.61 8.32 3.39
N PRO A 80 -6.23 7.09 3.78
CA PRO A 80 -7.12 6.20 4.51
C PRO A 80 -7.79 6.84 5.72
N SER A 81 -9.11 6.68 5.82
CA SER A 81 -9.99 7.32 6.80
C SER A 81 -11.10 6.38 7.24
N SER A 82 -11.52 6.48 8.51
CA SER A 82 -12.69 5.74 9.02
C SER A 82 -14.01 6.27 8.46
N ALA A 83 -14.03 7.51 7.97
CA ALA A 83 -15.20 8.11 7.34
C ALA A 83 -15.44 7.60 5.91
N ASP A 84 -14.39 7.13 5.25
CA ASP A 84 -14.44 6.64 3.87
C ASP A 84 -14.75 5.15 3.87
N VAL A 85 -16.05 4.85 3.96
CA VAL A 85 -16.61 3.49 3.93
C VAL A 85 -17.05 3.15 2.51
N LEU A 86 -16.52 2.04 1.99
CA LEU A 86 -16.82 1.56 0.64
C LEU A 86 -18.30 1.24 0.47
N LYS A 87 -18.84 1.62 -0.68
CA LYS A 87 -20.22 1.34 -1.09
C LYS A 87 -20.23 0.43 -2.31
N GLU A 88 -21.34 -0.28 -2.47
CA GLU A 88 -21.58 -1.05 -3.69
C GLU A 88 -21.53 -0.12 -4.91
N GLY A 89 -20.76 -0.50 -5.93
CA GLY A 89 -20.54 0.30 -7.14
C GLY A 89 -19.38 1.29 -7.09
N ASP A 90 -18.74 1.50 -5.94
CA ASP A 90 -17.51 2.30 -5.87
C ASP A 90 -16.38 1.62 -6.65
N ILE A 91 -15.56 2.44 -7.30
CA ILE A 91 -14.23 2.02 -7.77
C ILE A 91 -13.18 2.58 -6.82
N MET A 92 -12.12 1.83 -6.58
CA MET A 92 -11.04 2.26 -5.71
C MET A 92 -9.68 1.80 -6.23
N ASN A 93 -8.71 2.72 -6.21
CA ASN A 93 -7.30 2.38 -6.32
C ASN A 93 -6.68 2.17 -4.93
N ILE A 94 -5.82 1.15 -4.82
CA ILE A 94 -4.96 0.91 -3.66
C ILE A 94 -3.51 1.02 -4.18
N ASP A 95 -2.73 1.91 -3.56
CA ASP A 95 -1.31 2.07 -3.84
C ASP A 95 -0.49 1.61 -2.64
N VAL A 96 0.42 0.67 -2.88
CA VAL A 96 1.28 0.07 -1.86
C VAL A 96 2.74 0.24 -2.25
N THR A 97 3.58 0.52 -1.27
CA THR A 97 5.04 0.55 -1.46
C THR A 97 5.71 0.09 -0.17
N VAL A 98 6.63 -0.87 -0.29
CA VAL A 98 7.38 -1.42 0.84
C VAL A 98 8.86 -1.10 0.72
N ILE A 99 9.49 -0.83 1.86
CA ILE A 99 10.94 -0.84 2.03
C ILE A 99 11.28 -2.17 2.68
N TYR A 100 12.08 -2.98 1.99
CA TYR A 100 12.39 -4.35 2.41
C TYR A 100 13.87 -4.64 2.22
N HIS A 101 14.47 -5.31 3.22
CA HIS A 101 15.90 -5.60 3.30
C HIS A 101 16.78 -4.35 3.15
N GLU A 102 16.74 -3.40 4.10
CA GLU A 102 17.73 -2.31 4.14
C GLU A 102 19.17 -2.83 4.34
#